data_AF-A0A927XWP4-F1
#
_entry.id   AF-A0A927XWP4-F1
#
_cell.length_a   1.000
_cell.length_b   1.000
_cell.length_c   1.000
_cell.angle_alpha   90.00
_cell.angle_beta   90.00
_cell.angle_gamma   90.00
#
_symmetry.space_group_name_H-M   'P 1'
#
loop_
_entity.id
_entity.type
_entity.pdbx_description
1 polymer ?
#
loop_
_entity_poly.entity_id
_entity_poly.type
_entity_poly.pdbx_seq_one_letter_code
_entity_poly.pdbx_strand_id
1 'polypeptide(L)'
;MRPLINTHCVRSLQINNTHRIYSVPASEQNDVKWNNGICENERYNKIMNNSNMYHSLSYTDRSGYPLALPHPRPQCYNRPTKLPAAYLSPHPLTPHRRPTMQTPLFEYPNPAPRPQILLLGNGLEHKSGQKSWNKLLDSLKADPALTIPEDVKNSIPFPLLYQLLAARLPMPAQLSTEDIKQEEDRLAKAMQMMIHSSNEHLDRLPGLDVDHILTTNYSYCIEKAFYPKADFGSSRVRGQKRFYLAKKPGTNEPFRERDYRLHTGYLAKSVNRQTGIWHIHGECFTPKGIVLGHDRYGRLLQRIADICASQKYNKTEREAPTKRYTSWPELFLHGDVYVLGLGLETNELDLRWLIRRKQRERYATGRIYYYEREPVDGFTRPKHLLMQANGIRLCSAGCTEAVAFDAFYQAALDEIARRVREARA
;
A
#
# COMPACT_ATOMS: atom_id res chain seq x y z
N MET A 1 23.46 -40.55 46.50
CA MET A 1 24.32 -41.40 45.63
C MET A 1 23.82 -41.31 44.19
N ARG A 2 24.66 -41.58 43.18
CA ARG A 2 24.26 -41.75 41.75
C ARG A 2 24.10 -43.25 41.42
N PRO A 3 23.49 -43.65 40.28
CA PRO A 3 24.22 -43.84 38.99
C PRO A 3 23.74 -42.89 37.85
N LEU A 4 24.57 -42.45 36.87
CA LEU A 4 25.01 -43.09 35.59
C LEU A 4 23.84 -43.32 34.59
N ILE A 5 23.73 -42.75 33.37
CA ILE A 5 24.64 -42.27 32.28
C ILE A 5 25.02 -43.34 31.22
N ASN A 6 24.37 -43.25 30.06
CA ASN A 6 24.87 -43.35 28.65
C ASN A 6 23.62 -43.36 27.73
N THR A 7 23.40 -42.55 26.68
CA THR A 7 24.17 -42.11 25.49
C THR A 7 24.57 -43.21 24.51
N HIS A 8 23.91 -43.22 23.34
CA HIS A 8 24.44 -43.74 22.07
C HIS A 8 24.02 -42.81 20.92
N CYS A 9 24.76 -42.84 19.80
CA CYS A 9 24.66 -41.88 18.72
C CYS A 9 25.03 -42.51 17.36
N VAL A 10 24.68 -41.82 16.27
CA VAL A 10 25.09 -42.03 14.87
C VAL A 10 24.66 -43.34 14.19
N ARG A 11 23.85 -43.21 13.13
CA ARG A 11 24.21 -43.75 11.80
C ARG A 11 23.59 -42.94 10.67
N SER A 12 24.43 -42.55 9.72
CA SER A 12 24.08 -41.86 8.48
C SER A 12 23.85 -42.86 7.34
N LEU A 13 23.21 -42.41 6.26
CA LEU A 13 23.06 -43.15 5.01
C LEU A 13 23.41 -42.23 3.83
N GLN A 14 24.33 -42.67 2.97
CA GLN A 14 24.62 -42.10 1.66
C GLN A 14 24.31 -43.13 0.58
N ILE A 15 23.66 -42.74 -0.51
CA ILE A 15 23.72 -43.42 -1.82
C ILE A 15 23.73 -42.35 -2.92
N ASN A 16 24.43 -42.61 -4.03
CA ASN A 16 24.55 -41.75 -5.22
C ASN A 16 23.91 -42.49 -6.42
N ASN A 17 23.67 -41.91 -7.61
CA ASN A 17 24.15 -40.68 -8.27
C ASN A 17 23.03 -40.23 -9.27
N THR A 18 23.08 -39.19 -10.12
CA THR A 18 24.17 -38.37 -10.68
C THR A 18 23.67 -36.89 -10.85
N HIS A 19 23.89 -36.04 -11.87
CA HIS A 19 24.50 -36.12 -13.20
C HIS A 19 25.07 -34.77 -13.70
N ARG A 20 26.08 -34.86 -14.57
CA ARG A 20 26.68 -33.84 -15.47
C ARG A 20 26.47 -32.33 -15.18
N ILE A 21 27.55 -31.68 -14.76
CA ILE A 21 27.88 -30.29 -15.10
C ILE A 21 29.17 -30.32 -15.95
N TYR A 22 29.30 -29.40 -16.92
CA TYR A 22 30.47 -29.33 -17.80
C TYR A 22 31.70 -28.74 -17.10
N SER A 23 32.88 -29.28 -17.40
CA SER A 23 34.17 -28.85 -16.86
C SER A 23 34.89 -27.87 -17.78
N VAL A 24 35.51 -26.84 -17.18
CA VAL A 24 36.53 -25.97 -17.81
C VAL A 24 37.78 -26.00 -16.92
N PRO A 25 39.02 -26.03 -17.45
CA PRO A 25 40.22 -26.22 -16.64
C PRO A 25 40.53 -25.03 -15.71
N ALA A 26 41.19 -25.33 -14.59
CA ALA A 26 41.76 -24.32 -13.70
C ALA A 26 43.25 -24.11 -13.99
N SER A 27 43.74 -22.89 -13.79
CA SER A 27 45.16 -22.54 -13.76
C SER A 27 45.42 -21.49 -12.69
N GLU A 28 46.64 -21.49 -12.17
CA GLU A 28 47.21 -20.52 -11.21
C GLU A 28 46.64 -20.57 -9.77
N GLN A 29 47.41 -21.21 -8.90
CA GLN A 29 47.31 -21.11 -7.45
C GLN A 29 47.85 -19.76 -6.98
N ASN A 30 47.39 -19.28 -5.82
CA ASN A 30 48.26 -18.57 -4.87
C ASN A 30 47.70 -18.68 -3.44
N ASP A 31 48.56 -19.05 -2.49
CA ASP A 31 48.21 -19.22 -1.08
C ASP A 31 48.17 -17.89 -0.33
N VAL A 32 47.10 -17.66 0.46
CA VAL A 32 47.24 -17.01 1.78
C VAL A 32 46.34 -17.74 2.79
N LYS A 33 46.88 -17.96 3.99
CA LYS A 33 46.24 -18.73 5.07
C LYS A 33 45.08 -17.97 5.71
N TRP A 34 43.96 -18.65 5.95
CA TRP A 34 43.00 -18.24 6.97
C TRP A 34 43.58 -18.48 8.37
N ASN A 35 43.30 -17.57 9.30
CA ASN A 35 43.64 -17.75 10.71
C ASN A 35 42.51 -17.23 11.61
N ASN A 36 42.40 -17.77 12.83
CA ASN A 36 41.19 -17.66 13.64
C ASN A 36 40.96 -16.25 14.21
N GLY A 37 39.68 -15.89 14.37
CA GLY A 37 39.25 -14.53 14.70
C GLY A 37 39.17 -14.20 16.20
N ILE A 38 38.72 -12.99 16.49
CA ILE A 38 38.23 -12.49 17.78
C ILE A 38 37.03 -11.57 17.52
N CYS A 39 36.13 -11.42 18.50
CA CYS A 39 34.91 -10.61 18.40
C CYS A 39 35.19 -9.15 18.82
N GLU A 40 34.75 -8.18 18.02
CA GLU A 40 34.70 -6.78 18.46
C GLU A 40 33.56 -6.00 17.78
N ASN A 41 32.77 -5.26 18.56
CA ASN A 41 31.37 -4.93 18.24
C ASN A 41 31.12 -3.44 18.00
N GLU A 42 32.01 -2.74 17.28
CA GLU A 42 31.94 -1.26 17.21
C GLU A 42 32.21 -0.62 15.82
N ARG A 43 32.40 -1.40 14.75
CA ARG A 43 32.86 -0.86 13.44
C ARG A 43 31.76 -0.50 12.42
N TYR A 44 30.47 -0.66 12.74
CA TYR A 44 29.38 -0.54 11.75
C TYR A 44 28.89 0.88 11.43
N ASN A 45 29.34 1.91 12.17
CA ASN A 45 28.90 3.31 12.00
C ASN A 45 29.89 4.21 11.24
N LYS A 46 30.92 3.65 10.59
CA LYS A 46 31.99 4.45 9.91
C LYS A 46 32.25 4.11 8.43
N ILE A 47 31.41 3.27 7.81
CA ILE A 47 31.50 2.88 6.39
C ILE A 47 30.19 3.22 5.64
N MET A 48 29.64 4.41 5.91
CA MET A 48 28.55 5.03 5.13
C MET A 48 28.85 6.47 4.71
N ASN A 49 30.02 7.01 5.09
CA ASN A 49 30.52 8.33 4.70
C ASN A 49 31.80 8.20 3.86
N ASN A 50 31.71 7.53 2.70
CA ASN A 50 32.58 7.75 1.52
C ASN A 50 32.18 6.82 0.37
N SER A 51 31.30 7.29 -0.53
CA SER A 51 31.04 6.70 -1.87
C SER A 51 30.43 7.72 -2.84
N ASN A 52 30.88 8.99 -2.76
CA ASN A 52 30.56 10.01 -3.77
C ASN A 52 31.58 9.91 -4.93
N MET A 53 31.38 8.98 -5.87
CA MET A 53 32.17 8.96 -7.10
C MET A 53 31.46 8.25 -8.27
N TYR A 54 30.59 9.00 -8.95
CA TYR A 54 30.41 8.87 -10.40
C TYR A 54 30.39 10.29 -10.99
N HIS A 55 31.18 10.53 -12.04
CA HIS A 55 31.47 11.87 -12.51
C HIS A 55 30.30 12.49 -13.30
N SER A 56 29.82 13.65 -12.84
CA SER A 56 29.23 14.65 -13.73
C SER A 56 30.34 15.43 -14.41
N LEU A 57 30.45 15.37 -15.74
CA LEU A 57 31.34 16.25 -16.49
C LEU A 57 30.72 17.65 -16.60
N SER A 58 31.32 18.62 -15.91
CA SER A 58 30.98 20.04 -16.01
C SER A 58 32.17 20.83 -16.54
N TYR A 59 32.08 21.33 -17.77
CA TYR A 59 32.95 22.40 -18.25
C TYR A 59 32.40 23.76 -17.78
N THR A 60 33.27 24.56 -17.16
CA THR A 60 33.01 25.97 -16.84
C THR A 60 34.16 26.80 -17.37
N ASP A 61 33.88 27.82 -18.17
CA ASP A 61 34.86 28.85 -18.54
C ASP A 61 34.73 30.09 -17.63
N ARG A 62 35.80 30.88 -17.55
CA ARG A 62 36.00 31.98 -16.59
C ARG A 62 35.54 33.33 -17.13
N SER A 63 34.23 33.58 -17.12
CA SER A 63 33.73 34.95 -16.95
C SER A 63 32.35 34.97 -16.30
N GLY A 64 32.18 35.84 -15.30
CA GLY A 64 30.89 36.09 -14.69
C GLY A 64 30.00 36.95 -15.57
N TYR A 65 28.68 36.84 -15.37
CA TYR A 65 27.59 37.53 -16.09
C TYR A 65 27.28 37.04 -17.52
N PRO A 66 26.14 36.37 -17.72
CA PRO A 66 25.48 36.28 -19.03
C PRO A 66 24.79 37.60 -19.38
N LEU A 67 24.93 38.05 -20.63
CA LEU A 67 24.21 39.23 -21.15
C LEU A 67 22.74 38.91 -21.45
N ALA A 68 21.89 39.93 -21.40
CA ALA A 68 20.50 39.84 -21.88
C ALA A 68 20.43 40.09 -23.39
N LEU A 69 19.76 39.20 -24.13
CA LEU A 69 19.30 39.43 -25.51
C LEU A 69 17.84 38.95 -25.68
N PRO A 70 17.07 39.53 -26.64
CA PRO A 70 15.62 39.57 -26.53
C PRO A 70 14.89 38.44 -27.29
N HIS A 71 13.76 37.99 -26.73
CA HIS A 71 12.73 37.30 -27.51
C HIS A 71 11.59 38.27 -27.93
N PRO A 72 11.03 38.13 -29.14
CA PRO A 72 9.99 39.01 -29.65
C PRO A 72 8.65 38.79 -28.94
N ARG A 73 7.86 39.87 -28.79
CA ARG A 73 6.51 39.82 -28.23
C ARG A 73 5.50 39.32 -29.28
N PRO A 74 4.59 38.39 -28.94
CA PRO A 74 3.37 38.19 -29.73
C PRO A 74 2.54 39.48 -29.74
N GLN A 75 1.99 39.84 -30.91
CA GLN A 75 1.21 41.06 -31.08
C GLN A 75 -0.22 40.89 -30.53
N CYS A 76 -0.76 41.94 -29.93
CA CYS A 76 -2.16 41.99 -29.52
C CYS A 76 -3.08 42.05 -30.76
N TYR A 77 -4.05 41.14 -30.86
CA TYR A 77 -5.15 41.26 -31.82
C TYR A 77 -6.39 41.88 -31.17
N ASN A 78 -7.08 42.73 -31.92
CA ASN A 78 -8.13 43.62 -31.41
C ASN A 78 -9.44 42.88 -31.09
N ARG A 79 -10.16 43.38 -30.07
CA ARG A 79 -11.58 43.05 -29.83
C ARG A 79 -12.49 43.94 -30.68
N PRO A 80 -13.55 43.40 -31.30
CA PRO A 80 -14.72 44.16 -31.71
C PRO A 80 -15.52 44.69 -30.50
N THR A 81 -16.46 45.60 -30.76
CA THR A 81 -17.15 46.45 -29.77
C THR A 81 -18.49 45.89 -29.25
N LYS A 82 -19.08 46.60 -28.27
CA LYS A 82 -20.29 46.23 -27.52
C LYS A 82 -21.58 46.29 -28.34
N LEU A 83 -22.56 45.47 -27.96
CA LEU A 83 -23.98 45.87 -27.84
C LEU A 83 -24.54 45.40 -26.48
N PRO A 84 -25.62 46.01 -25.94
CA PRO A 84 -26.01 45.87 -24.54
C PRO A 84 -27.07 44.78 -24.28
N ALA A 85 -27.13 44.31 -23.03
CA ALA A 85 -28.24 43.55 -22.46
C ALA A 85 -28.67 44.16 -21.11
N ALA A 86 -29.93 43.98 -20.73
CA ALA A 86 -30.60 44.78 -19.68
C ALA A 86 -30.12 44.53 -18.24
N TYR A 87 -30.34 45.53 -17.38
CA TYR A 87 -30.22 45.41 -15.93
C TYR A 87 -31.26 44.41 -15.38
N LEU A 88 -30.80 43.38 -14.67
CA LEU A 88 -31.57 42.65 -13.67
C LEU A 88 -30.72 42.52 -12.41
N SER A 89 -31.17 43.13 -11.32
CA SER A 89 -30.43 43.15 -10.05
C SER A 89 -30.42 41.77 -9.39
N PRO A 90 -29.24 41.15 -9.15
CA PRO A 90 -29.18 39.92 -8.37
C PRO A 90 -29.42 40.24 -6.90
N HIS A 91 -30.46 39.65 -6.29
CA HIS A 91 -30.58 39.59 -4.84
C HIS A 91 -29.31 38.94 -4.25
N PRO A 92 -28.82 39.39 -3.07
CA PRO A 92 -27.63 38.82 -2.45
C PRO A 92 -27.93 37.39 -1.97
N LEU A 93 -27.55 36.40 -2.77
CA LEU A 93 -27.50 35.00 -2.35
C LEU A 93 -26.60 34.90 -1.13
N THR A 94 -27.19 34.61 0.03
CA THR A 94 -26.44 34.40 1.28
C THR A 94 -25.35 33.35 1.04
N PRO A 95 -24.07 33.64 1.33
CA PRO A 95 -23.00 32.69 1.04
C PRO A 95 -23.18 31.45 1.93
N HIS A 96 -23.61 30.34 1.32
CA HIS A 96 -23.67 29.05 1.99
C HIS A 96 -22.27 28.72 2.52
N ARG A 97 -22.06 28.90 3.83
CA ARG A 97 -20.84 28.48 4.52
C ARG A 97 -20.61 27.02 4.15
N ARG A 98 -19.51 26.73 3.44
CA ARG A 98 -19.06 25.35 3.26
C ARG A 98 -18.92 24.75 4.68
N PRO A 99 -19.51 23.58 4.96
CA PRO A 99 -19.37 22.98 6.28
C PRO A 99 -17.88 22.84 6.59
N THR A 100 -17.47 23.33 7.75
CA THR A 100 -16.08 23.24 8.23
C THR A 100 -15.72 21.79 8.39
N MET A 101 -14.99 21.24 7.40
CA MET A 101 -14.48 19.88 7.44
C MET A 101 -13.55 19.75 8.64
N GLN A 102 -14.03 19.09 9.70
CA GLN A 102 -13.20 18.73 10.84
C GLN A 102 -12.19 17.68 10.37
N THR A 103 -10.94 18.11 10.17
CA THR A 103 -9.81 17.18 10.05
C THR A 103 -9.72 16.39 11.35
N PRO A 104 -9.85 15.05 11.33
CA PRO A 104 -9.81 14.24 12.53
C PRO A 104 -8.41 14.26 13.17
N LEU A 105 -8.38 14.12 14.48
CA LEU A 105 -7.16 13.99 15.27
C LEU A 105 -6.92 12.50 15.53
N PHE A 106 -6.17 11.85 14.64
CA PHE A 106 -5.71 10.47 14.85
C PHE A 106 -4.51 10.48 15.81
N GLU A 107 -4.84 10.56 17.09
CA GLU A 107 -3.91 10.71 18.20
C GLU A 107 -4.18 9.63 19.25
N TYR A 108 -3.12 8.93 19.67
CA TYR A 108 -3.22 7.73 20.50
C TYR A 108 -2.23 7.79 21.65
N PRO A 109 -2.53 7.20 22.82
CA PRO A 109 -1.58 7.08 23.91
C PRO A 109 -0.31 6.34 23.50
N ASN A 110 0.83 6.78 24.04
CA ASN A 110 2.16 6.26 23.74
C ASN A 110 2.75 5.66 25.03
N PRO A 111 3.15 4.37 25.06
CA PRO A 111 3.28 3.42 23.94
C PRO A 111 2.03 2.56 23.66
N ALA A 112 0.97 2.66 24.47
CA ALA A 112 -0.28 1.89 24.36
C ALA A 112 -1.42 2.59 25.14
N PRO A 113 -2.72 2.33 24.81
CA PRO A 113 -3.23 1.47 23.73
C PRO A 113 -2.95 2.03 22.33
N ARG A 114 -2.75 1.12 21.37
CA ARG A 114 -2.34 1.44 19.99
C ARG A 114 -3.54 1.51 19.05
N PRO A 115 -3.44 2.24 17.91
CA PRO A 115 -4.45 2.16 16.86
C PRO A 115 -4.66 0.70 16.43
N GLN A 116 -5.92 0.26 16.46
CA GLN A 116 -6.34 -1.06 16.01
C GLN A 116 -6.77 -0.97 14.55
N ILE A 117 -6.08 -1.70 13.68
CA ILE A 117 -6.13 -1.52 12.22
C ILE A 117 -6.54 -2.81 11.54
N LEU A 118 -7.58 -2.77 10.70
CA LEU A 118 -7.94 -3.87 9.82
C LEU A 118 -7.38 -3.61 8.41
N LEU A 119 -6.68 -4.55 7.81
CA LEU A 119 -6.23 -4.50 6.41
C LEU A 119 -7.03 -5.52 5.60
N LEU A 120 -7.88 -5.02 4.71
CA LEU A 120 -8.79 -5.82 3.89
C LEU A 120 -8.34 -5.91 2.43
N GLY A 121 -8.29 -7.14 1.92
CA GLY A 121 -8.17 -7.42 0.48
C GLY A 121 -9.51 -7.83 -0.15
N ASN A 122 -9.45 -8.25 -1.42
CA ASN A 122 -10.63 -8.47 -2.25
C ASN A 122 -11.45 -9.71 -1.86
N GLY A 123 -10.92 -10.60 -1.00
CA GLY A 123 -11.61 -11.83 -0.57
C GLY A 123 -12.98 -11.57 0.07
N LEU A 124 -13.10 -10.50 0.89
CA LEU A 124 -14.39 -10.13 1.49
C LEU A 124 -15.37 -9.49 0.48
N GLU A 125 -14.92 -9.02 -0.69
CA GLU A 125 -15.78 -8.45 -1.72
C GLU A 125 -16.31 -9.48 -2.73
N HIS A 126 -15.88 -10.75 -2.64
CA HIS A 126 -16.35 -11.80 -3.54
C HIS A 126 -17.89 -11.96 -3.50
N LYS A 127 -18.50 -11.88 -2.31
CA LYS A 127 -19.97 -11.91 -2.13
C LYS A 127 -20.68 -10.57 -2.40
N SER A 128 -19.94 -9.51 -2.69
CA SER A 128 -20.52 -8.27 -3.25
C SER A 128 -20.83 -8.37 -4.75
N GLY A 129 -20.57 -9.53 -5.37
CA GLY A 129 -20.88 -9.80 -6.79
C GLY A 129 -19.87 -9.25 -7.78
N GLN A 130 -18.66 -8.89 -7.34
CA GLN A 130 -17.61 -8.34 -8.20
C GLN A 130 -17.34 -9.26 -9.41
N LYS A 131 -17.07 -8.65 -10.57
CA LYS A 131 -16.74 -9.39 -11.79
C LYS A 131 -15.45 -10.18 -11.61
N SER A 132 -15.39 -11.38 -12.19
CA SER A 132 -14.15 -12.17 -12.23
C SER A 132 -13.02 -11.38 -12.88
N TRP A 133 -11.82 -11.47 -12.31
CA TRP A 133 -10.71 -10.57 -12.64
C TRP A 133 -10.37 -10.57 -14.14
N ASN A 134 -10.45 -11.72 -14.81
CA ASN A 134 -10.24 -11.85 -16.26
C ASN A 134 -11.15 -10.93 -17.09
N LYS A 135 -12.41 -10.74 -16.71
CA LYS A 135 -13.33 -9.82 -17.40
C LYS A 135 -12.94 -8.35 -17.23
N LEU A 136 -12.16 -8.01 -16.20
CA LEU A 136 -11.55 -6.68 -16.06
C LEU A 136 -10.27 -6.59 -16.91
N LEU A 137 -9.42 -7.61 -16.88
CA LEU A 137 -8.20 -7.68 -17.72
C LEU A 137 -8.50 -7.51 -19.21
N ASP A 138 -9.56 -8.14 -19.72
CA ASP A 138 -10.00 -7.98 -21.12
C ASP A 138 -10.37 -6.53 -21.46
N SER A 139 -10.88 -5.75 -20.49
CA SER A 139 -11.18 -4.32 -20.66
C SER A 139 -9.97 -3.38 -20.52
N LEU A 140 -8.83 -3.90 -20.05
CA LEU A 140 -7.57 -3.16 -19.89
C LEU A 140 -6.61 -3.34 -21.09
N LYS A 141 -6.88 -4.33 -21.95
CA LYS A 141 -6.14 -4.59 -23.20
C LYS A 141 -6.01 -3.34 -24.07
N ALA A 142 -4.79 -3.03 -24.47
CA ALA A 142 -4.51 -2.01 -25.49
C ALA A 142 -4.72 -2.53 -26.92
N ASP A 143 -4.48 -3.83 -27.13
CA ASP A 143 -4.83 -4.58 -28.33
C ASP A 143 -5.91 -5.64 -27.99
N PRO A 144 -7.15 -5.52 -28.53
CA PRO A 144 -8.21 -6.51 -28.34
C PRO A 144 -7.87 -7.91 -28.88
N ALA A 145 -6.98 -8.03 -29.87
CA ALA A 145 -6.57 -9.32 -30.44
C ALA A 145 -5.57 -10.08 -29.54
N LEU A 146 -4.89 -9.38 -28.61
CA LEU A 146 -3.90 -9.98 -27.73
C LEU A 146 -4.50 -11.10 -26.88
N THR A 147 -4.15 -12.33 -27.24
CA THR A 147 -4.58 -13.55 -26.56
C THR A 147 -3.39 -14.15 -25.83
N ILE A 148 -3.51 -14.28 -24.51
CA ILE A 148 -2.51 -14.90 -23.64
C ILE A 148 -3.11 -16.21 -23.12
N PRO A 149 -2.42 -17.36 -23.22
CA PRO A 149 -2.85 -18.61 -22.61
C PRO A 149 -3.07 -18.48 -21.09
N GLU A 150 -4.04 -19.21 -20.53
CA GLU A 150 -4.47 -19.01 -19.13
C GLU A 150 -3.40 -19.48 -18.12
N ASP A 151 -2.69 -20.56 -18.44
CA ASP A 151 -1.50 -21.03 -17.73
C ASP A 151 -0.39 -19.95 -17.71
N VAL A 152 -0.14 -19.30 -18.86
CA VAL A 152 0.81 -18.19 -18.97
C VAL A 152 0.36 -17.00 -18.14
N LYS A 153 -0.92 -16.58 -18.17
CA LYS A 153 -1.44 -15.53 -17.28
C LYS A 153 -1.18 -15.86 -15.80
N ASN A 154 -1.50 -17.08 -15.39
CA ASN A 154 -1.35 -17.55 -14.00
C ASN A 154 0.11 -17.60 -13.54
N SER A 155 1.08 -17.73 -14.46
CA SER A 155 2.52 -17.63 -14.16
C SER A 155 3.05 -16.20 -13.99
N ILE A 156 2.35 -15.18 -14.50
CA ILE A 156 2.85 -13.80 -14.53
C ILE A 156 2.35 -13.04 -13.29
N PRO A 157 3.25 -12.48 -12.46
CA PRO A 157 2.87 -11.66 -11.31
C PRO A 157 1.96 -10.49 -11.71
N PHE A 158 0.85 -10.33 -11.00
CA PHE A 158 -0.26 -9.46 -11.40
C PHE A 158 0.10 -8.05 -11.96
N PRO A 159 0.98 -7.23 -11.35
CA PRO A 159 1.34 -5.93 -11.92
C PRO A 159 2.07 -6.01 -13.27
N LEU A 160 2.76 -7.12 -13.56
CA LEU A 160 3.41 -7.37 -14.85
C LEU A 160 2.41 -7.87 -15.90
N LEU A 161 1.39 -8.64 -15.49
CA LEU A 161 0.29 -9.05 -16.38
C LEU A 161 -0.52 -7.83 -16.83
N TYR A 162 -0.79 -6.89 -15.92
CA TYR A 162 -1.35 -5.59 -16.29
C TYR A 162 -0.48 -4.86 -17.33
N GLN A 163 0.82 -4.74 -17.08
CA GLN A 163 1.76 -4.05 -17.97
C GLN A 163 1.79 -4.68 -19.37
N LEU A 164 1.74 -6.02 -19.46
CA LEU A 164 1.68 -6.76 -20.72
C LEU A 164 0.38 -6.52 -21.50
N LEU A 165 -0.76 -6.39 -20.80
CA LEU A 165 -2.05 -6.10 -21.43
C LEU A 165 -2.21 -4.62 -21.82
N ALA A 166 -1.64 -3.71 -21.03
CA ALA A 166 -1.65 -2.26 -21.29
C ALA A 166 -0.69 -1.83 -22.40
N ALA A 167 0.33 -2.65 -22.70
CA ALA A 167 1.33 -2.41 -23.73
C ALA A 167 0.75 -2.45 -25.16
N ARG A 168 1.28 -1.58 -26.03
CA ARG A 168 1.06 -1.64 -27.49
C ARG A 168 2.24 -2.35 -28.14
N LEU A 169 1.98 -3.27 -29.06
CA LEU A 169 3.03 -3.97 -29.80
C LEU A 169 3.08 -3.47 -31.26
N PRO A 170 4.27 -3.18 -31.82
CA PRO A 170 5.57 -3.12 -31.16
C PRO A 170 5.66 -1.96 -30.15
N MET A 171 6.34 -2.18 -29.02
CA MET A 171 6.50 -1.14 -27.99
C MET A 171 7.43 -0.01 -28.48
N PRO A 172 7.03 1.27 -28.35
CA PRO A 172 7.90 2.39 -28.65
C PRO A 172 8.98 2.56 -27.56
N ALA A 173 10.13 3.12 -27.93
CA ALA A 173 11.23 3.39 -26.99
C ALA A 173 10.87 4.43 -25.90
N GLN A 174 9.83 5.25 -26.14
CA GLN A 174 9.24 6.18 -25.17
C GLN A 174 7.73 6.20 -25.38
N LEU A 175 6.95 6.23 -24.29
CA LEU A 175 5.50 6.41 -24.35
C LEU A 175 5.17 7.90 -24.54
N SER A 176 4.24 8.23 -25.45
CA SER A 176 3.76 9.60 -25.58
C SER A 176 2.79 9.96 -24.44
N THR A 177 2.56 11.27 -24.24
CA THR A 177 1.51 11.77 -23.34
C THR A 177 0.13 11.20 -23.68
N GLU A 178 -0.13 10.94 -24.96
CA GLU A 178 -1.41 10.39 -25.43
C GLU A 178 -1.51 8.87 -25.22
N ASP A 179 -0.41 8.12 -25.29
CA ASP A 179 -0.40 6.70 -24.89
C ASP A 179 -0.71 6.54 -23.40
N ILE A 180 -0.04 7.33 -22.55
CA ILE A 180 -0.25 7.35 -21.09
C ILE A 180 -1.71 7.73 -20.78
N LYS A 181 -2.25 8.76 -21.45
CA LYS A 181 -3.64 9.17 -21.30
C LYS A 181 -4.62 8.07 -21.76
N GLN A 182 -4.34 7.38 -22.86
CA GLN A 182 -5.19 6.29 -23.34
C GLN A 182 -5.12 5.03 -22.46
N GLU A 183 -4.01 4.80 -21.76
CA GLU A 183 -3.93 3.81 -20.68
C GLU A 183 -4.77 4.25 -19.47
N GLU A 184 -4.62 5.49 -18.99
CA GLU A 184 -5.45 6.05 -17.91
C GLU A 184 -6.95 6.00 -18.26
N ASP A 185 -7.33 6.25 -19.52
CA ASP A 185 -8.72 6.18 -20.01
C ASP A 185 -9.26 4.73 -20.09
N ARG A 186 -8.42 3.74 -20.45
CA ARG A 186 -8.79 2.30 -20.37
C ARG A 186 -9.02 1.91 -18.91
N LEU A 187 -8.07 2.25 -18.03
CA LEU A 187 -8.16 2.00 -16.60
C LEU A 187 -9.39 2.66 -15.96
N ALA A 188 -9.68 3.92 -16.33
CA ALA A 188 -10.85 4.64 -15.87
C ALA A 188 -12.17 3.95 -16.26
N LYS A 189 -12.28 3.47 -17.51
CA LYS A 189 -13.47 2.75 -18.00
C LYS A 189 -13.64 1.41 -17.29
N ALA A 190 -12.56 0.62 -17.17
CA ALA A 190 -12.58 -0.65 -16.45
C ALA A 190 -13.07 -0.47 -15.00
N MET A 191 -12.54 0.54 -14.30
CA MET A 191 -12.84 0.81 -12.89
C MET A 191 -14.26 1.33 -12.66
N GLN A 192 -14.87 2.02 -13.63
CA GLN A 192 -16.30 2.38 -13.59
C GLN A 192 -17.23 1.15 -13.66
N MET A 193 -16.74 -0.01 -14.08
CA MET A 193 -17.52 -1.25 -14.19
C MET A 193 -17.50 -2.12 -12.93
N MET A 194 -16.89 -1.64 -11.83
CA MET A 194 -16.90 -2.28 -10.52
C MET A 194 -18.26 -2.15 -9.83
N ILE A 195 -18.59 -3.10 -8.95
CA ILE A 195 -19.81 -3.10 -8.16
C ILE A 195 -19.53 -2.48 -6.79
N HIS A 196 -20.54 -1.79 -6.24
CA HIS A 196 -20.47 -1.03 -4.99
C HIS A 196 -21.64 -1.45 -4.09
N SER A 197 -21.53 -2.66 -3.56
CA SER A 197 -22.53 -3.33 -2.74
C SER A 197 -21.87 -3.87 -1.49
N SER A 198 -22.49 -3.70 -0.32
CA SER A 198 -22.03 -4.43 0.87
C SER A 198 -22.40 -5.92 0.78
N ASN A 199 -21.97 -6.71 1.76
CA ASN A 199 -22.41 -8.08 1.98
C ASN A 199 -22.29 -8.43 3.48
N GLU A 200 -22.80 -9.60 3.87
CA GLU A 200 -22.85 -10.07 5.26
C GLU A 200 -21.55 -9.95 6.07
N HIS A 201 -20.37 -10.07 5.44
CA HIS A 201 -19.08 -9.94 6.12
C HIS A 201 -18.65 -8.48 6.26
N LEU A 202 -18.96 -7.65 5.26
CA LEU A 202 -18.68 -6.21 5.25
C LEU A 202 -19.63 -5.46 6.19
N ASP A 203 -20.90 -5.86 6.28
CA ASP A 203 -21.90 -5.28 7.18
C ASP A 203 -21.55 -5.45 8.67
N ARG A 204 -20.63 -6.36 9.00
CA ARG A 204 -20.07 -6.51 10.36
C ARG A 204 -19.01 -5.45 10.71
N LEU A 205 -18.38 -4.81 9.73
CA LEU A 205 -17.24 -3.89 9.94
C LEU A 205 -17.54 -2.72 10.91
N PRO A 206 -18.73 -2.08 10.89
CA PRO A 206 -19.07 -1.03 11.86
C PRO A 206 -19.15 -1.53 13.31
N GLY A 207 -19.38 -2.83 13.52
CA GLY A 207 -19.44 -3.47 14.84
C GLY A 207 -18.09 -3.99 15.37
N LEU A 208 -17.02 -3.91 14.57
CA LEU A 208 -15.65 -4.21 15.05
C LEU A 208 -15.05 -3.05 15.86
N ASP A 209 -15.57 -1.83 15.68
CA ASP A 209 -15.03 -0.58 16.24
C ASP A 209 -13.51 -0.39 16.03
N VAL A 210 -12.92 -0.94 14.96
CA VAL A 210 -11.50 -0.69 14.61
C VAL A 210 -11.26 0.80 14.36
N ASP A 211 -10.08 1.31 14.71
CA ASP A 211 -9.76 2.73 14.54
C ASP A 211 -9.52 3.06 13.06
N HIS A 212 -8.95 2.12 12.30
CA HIS A 212 -8.74 2.25 10.86
C HIS A 212 -9.05 0.97 10.09
N ILE A 213 -9.52 1.16 8.85
CA ILE A 213 -9.59 0.13 7.82
C ILE A 213 -8.69 0.57 6.67
N LEU A 214 -7.63 -0.18 6.39
CA LEU A 214 -6.83 -0.07 5.19
C LEU A 214 -7.38 -1.06 4.15
N THR A 215 -7.38 -0.70 2.87
CA THR A 215 -7.73 -1.65 1.82
C THR A 215 -6.94 -1.47 0.53
N THR A 216 -6.59 -2.58 -0.09
CA THR A 216 -6.05 -2.64 -1.46
C THR A 216 -7.16 -2.60 -2.52
N ASN A 217 -8.44 -2.67 -2.11
CA ASN A 217 -9.59 -2.71 -2.99
C ASN A 217 -9.94 -1.32 -3.52
N TYR A 218 -10.19 -1.24 -4.83
CA TYR A 218 -10.54 0.02 -5.50
C TYR A 218 -12.03 0.38 -5.41
N SER A 219 -12.90 -0.56 -4.98
CA SER A 219 -14.35 -0.37 -4.95
C SER A 219 -14.81 0.35 -3.67
N TYR A 220 -16.08 0.76 -3.61
CA TYR A 220 -16.72 1.34 -2.42
C TYR A 220 -17.63 0.37 -1.66
N CYS A 221 -17.35 -0.94 -1.71
CA CYS A 221 -18.12 -1.96 -0.98
C CYS A 221 -17.99 -1.81 0.56
N ILE A 222 -16.81 -1.41 1.06
CA ILE A 222 -16.60 -1.14 2.50
C ILE A 222 -17.41 0.09 2.92
N GLU A 223 -17.34 1.18 2.15
CA GLU A 223 -18.12 2.40 2.38
C GLU A 223 -19.63 2.15 2.41
N LYS A 224 -20.13 1.14 1.68
CA LYS A 224 -21.54 0.75 1.69
C LYS A 224 -21.99 0.11 3.00
N ALA A 225 -21.13 -0.61 3.72
CA ALA A 225 -21.46 -1.13 5.05
C ALA A 225 -21.72 0.02 6.04
N PHE A 226 -20.88 1.06 6.01
CA PHE A 226 -21.01 2.24 6.87
C PHE A 226 -22.10 3.22 6.40
N TYR A 227 -22.36 3.28 5.10
CA TYR A 227 -23.26 4.25 4.49
C TYR A 227 -24.10 3.65 3.33
N PRO A 228 -25.03 2.72 3.58
CA PRO A 228 -25.75 1.99 2.52
C PRO A 228 -26.44 2.90 1.49
N LYS A 229 -27.07 3.97 1.99
CA LYS A 229 -27.82 4.97 1.20
C LYS A 229 -26.94 6.03 0.51
N ALA A 230 -25.63 6.03 0.73
CA ALA A 230 -24.73 6.99 0.09
C ALA A 230 -24.27 6.50 -1.29
N ASP A 231 -24.30 7.38 -2.29
CA ASP A 231 -23.66 7.14 -3.57
C ASP A 231 -22.22 7.66 -3.55
N PHE A 232 -21.24 6.75 -3.50
CA PHE A 232 -19.83 7.10 -3.63
C PHE A 232 -19.38 7.31 -5.08
N GLY A 233 -20.24 7.08 -6.08
CA GLY A 233 -20.06 7.59 -7.45
C GLY A 233 -20.09 9.11 -7.53
N SER A 234 -20.87 9.76 -6.68
CA SER A 234 -20.90 11.22 -6.55
C SER A 234 -19.63 11.78 -5.91
N SER A 235 -18.92 12.62 -6.66
CA SER A 235 -17.76 13.38 -6.15
C SER A 235 -18.11 14.32 -4.99
N ARG A 236 -19.38 14.76 -4.89
CA ARG A 236 -19.91 15.54 -3.76
C ARG A 236 -19.96 14.70 -2.48
N VAL A 237 -20.47 13.47 -2.56
CA VAL A 237 -20.56 12.55 -1.41
C VAL A 237 -19.16 12.12 -0.96
N ARG A 238 -18.27 11.76 -1.91
CA ARG A 238 -16.84 11.51 -1.62
C ARG A 238 -16.21 12.73 -0.95
N GLY A 239 -16.50 13.94 -1.43
CA GLY A 239 -15.99 15.18 -0.85
C GLY A 239 -16.47 15.42 0.59
N GLN A 240 -17.76 15.21 0.89
CA GLN A 240 -18.36 15.46 2.20
C GLN A 240 -17.86 14.52 3.31
N LYS A 241 -17.41 13.30 2.96
CA LYS A 241 -16.99 12.26 3.92
C LYS A 241 -15.47 12.13 4.07
N ARG A 242 -14.70 12.85 3.25
CA ARG A 242 -13.25 12.69 3.14
C ARG A 242 -12.51 13.62 4.10
N PHE A 243 -11.57 13.05 4.83
CA PHE A 243 -10.60 13.81 5.61
C PHE A 243 -9.30 14.02 4.83
N TYR A 244 -8.55 15.04 5.23
CA TYR A 244 -7.22 15.34 4.72
C TYR A 244 -6.32 15.72 5.91
N LEU A 245 -5.23 14.98 6.12
CA LEU A 245 -4.30 15.20 7.24
C LEU A 245 -3.06 16.01 6.82
N ALA A 246 -2.67 15.92 5.55
CA ALA A 246 -1.63 16.78 4.98
C ALA A 246 -2.09 18.25 4.94
N LYS A 247 -1.14 19.17 5.10
CA LYS A 247 -1.36 20.63 5.04
C LYS A 247 -0.58 21.24 3.87
N LYS A 248 -1.03 22.37 3.32
CA LYS A 248 -0.22 23.13 2.36
C LYS A 248 0.97 23.76 3.10
N PRO A 249 2.19 23.78 2.52
CA PRO A 249 3.38 24.40 3.13
C PRO A 249 3.10 25.82 3.64
N GLY A 250 3.57 26.13 4.86
CA GLY A 250 3.38 27.43 5.49
C GLY A 250 1.96 27.74 5.99
N THR A 251 1.01 26.80 5.94
CA THR A 251 -0.39 27.05 6.33
C THR A 251 -0.98 25.94 7.22
N ASN A 252 -2.15 26.22 7.80
CA ASN A 252 -3.03 25.20 8.38
C ASN A 252 -4.10 24.68 7.39
N GLU A 253 -4.08 25.09 6.12
CA GLU A 253 -5.07 24.64 5.14
C GLU A 253 -4.82 23.18 4.72
N PRO A 254 -5.86 22.33 4.61
CA PRO A 254 -5.68 20.96 4.19
C PRO A 254 -5.19 20.86 2.73
N PHE A 255 -4.24 19.96 2.50
CA PHE A 255 -3.74 19.61 1.17
C PHE A 255 -4.47 18.40 0.62
N ARG A 256 -5.12 18.58 -0.54
CA ARG A 256 -5.73 17.47 -1.29
C ARG A 256 -4.68 16.82 -2.18
N GLU A 257 -4.21 15.65 -1.76
CA GLU A 257 -3.47 14.72 -2.62
C GLU A 257 -4.25 14.46 -3.92
N ARG A 258 -3.54 14.29 -5.04
CA ARG A 258 -4.18 13.97 -6.34
C ARG A 258 -4.12 12.47 -6.62
N ASP A 259 -2.93 11.92 -6.50
CA ASP A 259 -2.60 10.56 -6.93
C ASP A 259 -2.67 9.61 -5.70
N TYR A 260 -1.53 9.26 -5.12
CA TYR A 260 -1.41 8.39 -3.94
C TYR A 260 -2.15 8.98 -2.72
N ARG A 261 -2.78 8.10 -1.92
CA ARG A 261 -3.68 8.43 -0.81
C ARG A 261 -3.01 8.18 0.54
N LEU A 262 -1.88 8.83 0.81
CA LEU A 262 -1.06 8.58 2.00
C LEU A 262 -1.64 9.30 3.22
N HIS A 263 -2.21 10.49 3.01
CA HIS A 263 -2.72 11.40 4.05
C HIS A 263 -4.24 11.67 3.95
N THR A 264 -4.96 10.91 3.13
CA THR A 264 -6.37 11.14 2.77
C THR A 264 -7.17 9.85 2.82
N GLY A 265 -8.35 9.89 3.45
CA GLY A 265 -9.29 8.76 3.55
C GLY A 265 -10.71 9.22 3.89
N TYR A 266 -11.60 8.28 4.22
CA TYR A 266 -12.97 8.57 4.64
C TYR A 266 -13.14 8.44 6.16
N LEU A 267 -13.90 9.37 6.75
CA LEU A 267 -14.29 9.28 8.14
C LEU A 267 -15.64 8.55 8.23
N ALA A 268 -15.59 7.30 8.68
CA ALA A 268 -16.76 6.48 8.95
C ALA A 268 -17.20 6.60 10.41
N LYS A 269 -18.47 6.28 10.69
CA LYS A 269 -18.97 6.10 12.06
C LYS A 269 -19.23 4.60 12.28
N SER A 270 -18.43 3.99 13.15
CA SER A 270 -18.68 2.68 13.76
C SER A 270 -19.66 2.83 14.93
N VAL A 271 -20.04 1.72 15.58
CA VAL A 271 -21.04 1.73 16.67
C VAL A 271 -20.63 2.68 17.81
N ASN A 272 -19.39 2.58 18.29
CA ASN A 272 -18.90 3.33 19.46
C ASN A 272 -17.84 4.40 19.13
N ARG A 273 -17.29 4.45 17.91
CA ARG A 273 -16.28 5.47 17.52
C ARG A 273 -16.30 5.85 16.04
N GLN A 274 -15.44 6.80 15.67
CA GLN A 274 -15.10 7.05 14.28
C GLN A 274 -14.01 6.07 13.80
N THR A 275 -14.06 5.71 12.52
CA THR A 275 -13.09 4.82 11.87
C THR A 275 -12.59 5.47 10.60
N GLY A 276 -11.26 5.54 10.42
CA GLY A 276 -10.68 6.04 9.17
C GLY A 276 -10.56 4.92 8.14
N ILE A 277 -11.26 5.03 6.99
CA ILE A 277 -11.11 4.09 5.86
C ILE A 277 -10.12 4.66 4.84
N TRP A 278 -9.19 3.84 4.38
CA TRP A 278 -8.08 4.24 3.51
C TRP A 278 -7.92 3.26 2.35
N HIS A 279 -8.23 3.69 1.13
CA HIS A 279 -7.85 2.95 -0.08
C HIS A 279 -6.36 3.17 -0.35
N ILE A 280 -5.51 2.32 0.23
CA ILE A 280 -4.05 2.49 0.18
C ILE A 280 -3.49 2.30 -1.25
N HIS A 281 -4.21 1.54 -2.08
CA HIS A 281 -3.93 1.35 -3.52
C HIS A 281 -4.81 2.22 -4.44
N GLY A 282 -5.56 3.18 -3.90
CA GLY A 282 -6.42 4.08 -4.67
C GLY A 282 -7.84 3.56 -4.92
N GLU A 283 -8.66 4.35 -5.61
CA GLU A 283 -10.12 4.21 -5.62
C GLU A 283 -10.68 4.38 -7.05
N CYS A 284 -11.71 3.61 -7.41
CA CYS A 284 -12.15 3.43 -8.80
C CYS A 284 -12.57 4.74 -9.50
N PHE A 285 -13.27 5.63 -8.79
CA PHE A 285 -13.64 6.97 -9.29
C PHE A 285 -12.57 8.04 -9.06
N THR A 286 -11.30 7.65 -8.84
CA THR A 286 -10.12 8.51 -8.98
C THR A 286 -8.94 7.75 -9.63
N PRO A 287 -9.00 7.44 -10.95
CA PRO A 287 -8.03 6.57 -11.62
C PRO A 287 -6.56 6.98 -11.48
N LYS A 288 -6.27 8.29 -11.45
CA LYS A 288 -4.92 8.83 -11.21
C LYS A 288 -4.29 8.42 -9.88
N GLY A 289 -5.07 7.93 -8.91
CA GLY A 289 -4.58 7.40 -7.64
C GLY A 289 -4.39 5.88 -7.59
N ILE A 290 -4.78 5.15 -8.64
CA ILE A 290 -4.76 3.68 -8.64
C ILE A 290 -3.32 3.13 -8.69
N VAL A 291 -3.07 2.08 -7.90
CA VAL A 291 -1.79 1.38 -7.80
C VAL A 291 -1.93 0.05 -8.51
N LEU A 292 -1.61 0.07 -9.80
CA LEU A 292 -1.72 -1.05 -10.74
C LEU A 292 -0.59 -0.92 -11.77
N GLY A 293 0.15 -2.00 -12.03
CA GLY A 293 1.39 -1.94 -12.82
C GLY A 293 2.63 -1.60 -12.00
N HIS A 294 3.79 -2.11 -12.42
CA HIS A 294 5.00 -2.13 -11.59
C HIS A 294 5.54 -0.73 -11.24
N ASP A 295 5.46 0.22 -12.20
CA ASP A 295 5.78 1.64 -11.99
C ASP A 295 5.01 2.24 -10.80
N ARG A 296 3.70 1.97 -10.72
CA ARG A 296 2.81 2.54 -9.72
C ARG A 296 3.10 2.01 -8.32
N TYR A 297 3.45 0.72 -8.20
CA TYR A 297 3.95 0.13 -6.96
C TYR A 297 5.29 0.75 -6.53
N GLY A 298 6.24 0.93 -7.46
CA GLY A 298 7.53 1.59 -7.16
C GLY A 298 7.37 3.03 -6.68
N ARG A 299 6.49 3.81 -7.33
CA ARG A 299 6.17 5.20 -6.94
C ARG A 299 5.43 5.30 -5.62
N LEU A 300 4.58 4.34 -5.27
CA LEU A 300 3.97 4.25 -3.93
C LEU A 300 5.05 3.93 -2.89
N LEU A 301 5.85 2.89 -3.11
CA LEU A 301 6.91 2.44 -2.21
C LEU A 301 7.91 3.55 -1.88
N GLN A 302 8.33 4.35 -2.87
CA GLN A 302 9.17 5.53 -2.64
C GLN A 302 8.57 6.46 -1.56
N ARG A 303 7.30 6.84 -1.73
CA ARG A 303 6.63 7.80 -0.83
C ARG A 303 6.37 7.22 0.56
N ILE A 304 6.10 5.91 0.64
CA ILE A 304 6.03 5.18 1.91
C ILE A 304 7.41 5.25 2.61
N ALA A 305 8.49 5.00 1.88
CA ALA A 305 9.85 5.08 2.42
C ALA A 305 10.20 6.50 2.90
N ASP A 306 9.84 7.54 2.14
CA ASP A 306 10.03 8.94 2.52
C ASP A 306 9.32 9.29 3.84
N ILE A 307 8.03 8.91 3.97
CA ILE A 307 7.24 9.08 5.20
C ILE A 307 7.86 8.30 6.37
N CYS A 308 8.29 7.06 6.13
CA CYS A 308 8.93 6.23 7.14
C CYS A 308 10.36 6.70 7.50
N ALA A 309 11.00 7.53 6.67
CA ALA A 309 12.29 8.14 6.95
C ALA A 309 12.14 9.51 7.65
N SER A 310 11.03 10.22 7.44
CA SER A 310 10.75 11.51 8.09
C SER A 310 10.35 11.39 9.57
N GLN A 311 10.17 10.16 10.09
CA GLN A 311 9.89 9.89 11.51
C GLN A 311 11.11 10.20 12.40
N LYS A 312 11.30 11.48 12.71
CA LYS A 312 12.42 11.98 13.52
C LYS A 312 12.18 11.81 15.02
N TYR A 313 12.29 10.57 15.51
CA TYR A 313 12.19 10.19 16.94
C TYR A 313 13.23 10.88 17.85
N ASN A 314 13.11 12.19 18.04
CA ASN A 314 13.83 12.97 19.05
C ASN A 314 13.38 12.54 20.45
N LYS A 315 14.06 13.01 21.51
CA LYS A 315 13.76 12.57 22.88
C LYS A 315 12.32 12.93 23.29
N THR A 316 11.90 14.17 23.00
CA THR A 316 10.58 14.70 23.37
C THR A 316 9.43 13.93 22.75
N GLU A 317 9.53 13.53 21.47
CA GLU A 317 8.51 12.70 20.79
C GLU A 317 8.39 11.27 21.34
N ARG A 318 9.40 10.76 22.07
CA ARG A 318 9.33 9.44 22.73
C ARG A 318 8.63 9.53 24.08
N GLU A 319 8.82 10.65 24.77
CA GLU A 319 8.33 10.91 26.13
C GLU A 319 6.96 11.62 26.15
N ALA A 320 6.47 12.04 24.98
CA ALA A 320 5.11 12.54 24.80
C ALA A 320 4.06 11.47 25.18
N PRO A 321 3.05 11.79 26.00
CA PRO A 321 2.06 10.82 26.47
C PRO A 321 1.10 10.36 25.36
N THR A 322 0.98 11.15 24.30
CA THR A 322 0.25 10.82 23.06
C THR A 322 1.15 10.99 21.85
N LYS A 323 0.94 10.17 20.82
CA LYS A 323 1.48 10.41 19.47
C LYS A 323 0.34 10.58 18.47
N ARG A 324 0.43 11.67 17.71
CA ARG A 324 -0.43 11.94 16.55
C ARG A 324 0.19 11.35 15.29
N TYR A 325 -0.65 10.79 14.42
CA TYR A 325 -0.28 10.30 13.10
C TYR A 325 -0.93 11.13 12.00
N THR A 326 -0.26 11.22 10.84
CA THR A 326 -0.69 12.05 9.70
C THR A 326 -0.90 11.26 8.42
N SER A 327 -0.62 9.95 8.44
CA SER A 327 -0.65 9.09 7.26
C SER A 327 -0.90 7.62 7.62
N TRP A 328 -1.37 6.83 6.65
CA TRP A 328 -1.59 5.40 6.88
C TRP A 328 -0.29 4.58 7.08
N PRO A 329 0.89 4.91 6.49
CA PRO A 329 2.11 4.17 6.78
C PRO A 329 2.60 4.35 8.22
N GLU A 330 2.46 5.56 8.79
CA GLU A 330 2.73 5.79 10.22
C GLU A 330 1.81 4.94 11.11
N LEU A 331 0.51 4.93 10.80
CA LEU A 331 -0.47 4.12 11.51
C LEU A 331 -0.13 2.63 11.41
N PHE A 332 0.21 2.13 10.22
CA PHE A 332 0.63 0.74 10.02
C PHE A 332 1.91 0.40 10.80
N LEU A 333 2.90 1.31 10.88
CA LEU A 333 4.11 1.08 11.67
C LEU A 333 3.80 0.93 13.16
N HIS A 334 2.97 1.79 13.75
CA HIS A 334 2.74 1.77 15.20
C HIS A 334 1.56 0.89 15.67
N GLY A 335 0.51 0.73 14.86
CA GLY A 335 -0.71 0.01 15.22
C GLY A 335 -0.57 -1.51 15.26
N ASP A 336 -1.56 -2.15 15.90
CA ASP A 336 -1.78 -3.59 15.76
C ASP A 336 -2.65 -3.83 14.52
N VAL A 337 -2.13 -4.61 13.56
CA VAL A 337 -2.74 -4.81 12.23
C VAL A 337 -3.32 -6.22 12.12
N TYR A 338 -4.60 -6.31 11.75
CA TYR A 338 -5.32 -7.55 11.46
C TYR A 338 -5.53 -7.63 9.94
N VAL A 339 -4.91 -8.59 9.27
CA VAL A 339 -4.98 -8.77 7.80
C VAL A 339 -5.99 -9.87 7.48
N LEU A 340 -7.00 -9.57 6.66
CA LEU A 340 -8.07 -10.51 6.31
C LEU A 340 -8.48 -10.36 4.83
N GLY A 341 -8.68 -11.48 4.13
CA GLY A 341 -9.12 -11.49 2.73
C GLY A 341 -8.09 -10.94 1.72
N LEU A 342 -6.83 -10.76 2.14
CA LEU A 342 -5.70 -10.32 1.32
C LEU A 342 -4.70 -11.48 1.17
N GLY A 343 -4.23 -11.76 -0.05
CA GLY A 343 -3.23 -12.81 -0.28
C GLY A 343 -1.85 -12.47 0.29
N LEU A 344 -1.51 -11.17 0.33
CA LEU A 344 -0.17 -10.67 0.63
C LEU A 344 0.84 -11.27 -0.35
N GLU A 345 0.53 -11.26 -1.63
CA GLU A 345 1.31 -11.95 -2.67
C GLU A 345 2.68 -11.31 -2.90
N THR A 346 3.60 -12.01 -3.57
CA THR A 346 5.00 -11.57 -3.78
C THR A 346 5.14 -10.20 -4.46
N ASN A 347 4.09 -9.78 -5.16
CA ASN A 347 3.99 -8.52 -5.90
C ASN A 347 3.41 -7.33 -5.08
N GLU A 348 2.91 -7.57 -3.86
CA GLU A 348 2.50 -6.52 -2.91
C GLU A 348 3.75 -5.91 -2.23
N LEU A 349 4.64 -5.36 -3.06
CA LEU A 349 6.00 -4.94 -2.69
C LEU A 349 6.02 -3.81 -1.66
N ASP A 350 5.04 -2.92 -1.71
CA ASP A 350 4.84 -1.81 -0.79
C ASP A 350 4.49 -2.31 0.62
N LEU A 351 3.52 -3.22 0.74
CA LEU A 351 3.12 -3.82 2.00
C LEU A 351 4.24 -4.73 2.55
N ARG A 352 4.84 -5.57 1.70
CA ARG A 352 5.96 -6.45 2.10
C ARG A 352 7.18 -5.67 2.59
N TRP A 353 7.52 -4.55 1.94
CA TRP A 353 8.55 -3.65 2.43
C TRP A 353 8.16 -3.02 3.77
N LEU A 354 6.92 -2.53 3.90
CA LEU A 354 6.46 -1.84 5.11
C LEU A 354 6.39 -2.76 6.33
N ILE A 355 6.03 -4.03 6.13
CA ILE A 355 6.11 -5.10 7.14
C ILE A 355 7.56 -5.29 7.62
N ARG A 356 8.53 -5.41 6.70
CA ARG A 356 9.95 -5.54 7.08
C ARG A 356 10.52 -4.25 7.68
N ARG A 357 10.02 -3.07 7.27
CA ARG A 357 10.34 -1.77 7.88
C ARG A 357 9.80 -1.69 9.32
N LYS A 358 8.61 -2.23 9.60
CA LYS A 358 8.00 -2.33 10.92
C LYS A 358 8.86 -3.15 11.89
N GLN A 359 9.31 -4.35 11.51
CA GLN A 359 10.26 -5.14 12.32
C GLN A 359 11.56 -4.40 12.64
N ARG A 360 12.04 -3.57 11.69
CA ARG A 360 13.29 -2.81 11.83
C ARG A 360 13.12 -1.46 12.51
N GLU A 361 11.89 -1.08 12.88
CA GLU A 361 11.58 0.21 13.48
C GLU A 361 11.60 0.14 15.00
N ARG A 362 12.46 0.95 15.62
CA ARG A 362 12.74 0.91 17.08
C ARG A 362 11.52 1.18 17.97
N TYR A 363 10.45 1.75 17.41
CA TYR A 363 9.23 2.16 18.13
C TYR A 363 7.94 1.59 17.50
N ALA A 364 8.04 0.67 16.55
CA ALA A 364 6.91 -0.05 15.96
C ALA A 364 6.49 -1.23 16.84
N THR A 365 5.96 -0.94 18.03
CA THR A 365 5.65 -1.99 19.04
C THR A 365 4.37 -2.77 18.74
N GLY A 366 3.53 -2.29 17.82
CA GLY A 366 2.33 -2.97 17.35
C GLY A 366 2.63 -4.25 16.57
N ARG A 367 1.68 -5.19 16.58
CA ARG A 367 1.81 -6.55 16.00
C ARG A 367 1.15 -6.63 14.63
N ILE A 368 1.41 -7.72 13.90
CA ILE A 368 0.62 -8.08 12.71
C ILE A 368 0.06 -9.49 12.93
N TYR A 369 -1.24 -9.62 12.72
CA TYR A 369 -1.99 -10.87 12.69
C TYR A 369 -2.51 -11.07 11.27
N TYR A 370 -2.24 -12.21 10.65
CA TYR A 370 -2.69 -12.53 9.30
C TYR A 370 -3.60 -13.76 9.36
N TYR A 371 -4.83 -13.59 8.87
CA TYR A 371 -5.86 -14.60 8.94
C TYR A 371 -5.97 -15.37 7.63
N GLU A 372 -5.69 -16.66 7.70
CA GLU A 372 -5.90 -17.63 6.62
C GLU A 372 -6.30 -18.98 7.24
N ARG A 373 -7.14 -19.73 6.53
CA ARG A 373 -7.56 -21.09 6.91
C ARG A 373 -6.33 -21.99 7.04
N GLU A 374 -6.26 -22.78 8.11
CA GLU A 374 -5.10 -23.59 8.43
C GLU A 374 -4.86 -24.68 7.37
N PRO A 375 -3.68 -24.72 6.74
CA PRO A 375 -3.37 -25.72 5.73
C PRO A 375 -3.36 -27.14 6.28
N VAL A 376 -3.62 -28.12 5.41
CA VAL A 376 -3.48 -29.55 5.74
C VAL A 376 -2.02 -29.89 6.13
N ASP A 377 -1.06 -29.22 5.50
CA ASP A 377 0.38 -29.25 5.78
C ASP A 377 0.81 -28.27 6.90
N GLY A 378 -0.14 -27.65 7.60
CA GLY A 378 0.08 -26.57 8.56
C GLY A 378 0.66 -25.31 7.92
N PHE A 379 1.00 -24.31 8.74
CA PHE A 379 1.57 -23.05 8.26
C PHE A 379 3.06 -23.16 7.83
N THR A 380 3.36 -24.07 6.90
CA THR A 380 4.72 -24.49 6.49
C THR A 380 5.09 -24.09 5.05
N ARG A 381 4.10 -23.82 4.19
CA ARG A 381 4.31 -23.34 2.80
C ARG A 381 5.21 -22.09 2.74
N PRO A 382 5.96 -21.84 1.64
CA PRO A 382 6.94 -20.75 1.56
C PRO A 382 6.41 -19.36 1.94
N LYS A 383 5.16 -19.02 1.62
CA LYS A 383 4.55 -17.74 2.03
C LYS A 383 4.45 -17.62 3.56
N HIS A 384 4.09 -18.69 4.26
CA HIS A 384 3.95 -18.73 5.71
C HIS A 384 5.29 -18.56 6.42
N LEU A 385 6.32 -19.26 5.94
CA LEU A 385 7.70 -19.12 6.47
C LEU A 385 8.21 -17.69 6.30
N LEU A 386 7.97 -17.07 5.14
CA LEU A 386 8.30 -15.66 4.89
C LEU A 386 7.50 -14.70 5.78
N MET A 387 6.20 -14.96 6.01
CA MET A 387 5.37 -14.18 6.93
C MET A 387 5.88 -14.27 8.38
N GLN A 388 6.16 -15.48 8.87
CA GLN A 388 6.68 -15.74 10.22
C GLN A 388 8.07 -15.10 10.43
N ALA A 389 8.99 -15.22 9.45
CA ALA A 389 10.30 -14.55 9.49
C ALA A 389 10.16 -13.01 9.52
N ASN A 390 9.08 -12.49 8.94
CA ASN A 390 8.68 -11.08 9.01
C ASN A 390 7.85 -10.72 10.26
N GLY A 391 7.76 -11.62 11.25
CA GLY A 391 7.13 -11.36 12.55
C GLY A 391 5.60 -11.37 12.54
N ILE A 392 4.98 -11.80 11.44
CA ILE A 392 3.53 -11.92 11.31
C ILE A 392 3.06 -13.16 12.08
N ARG A 393 2.02 -12.97 12.88
CA ARG A 393 1.31 -14.05 13.58
C ARG A 393 0.23 -14.60 12.66
N LEU A 394 0.40 -15.83 12.20
CA LEU A 394 -0.61 -16.53 11.41
C LEU A 394 -1.74 -16.98 12.36
N CYS A 395 -2.99 -16.82 11.94
CA CYS A 395 -4.17 -17.06 12.78
C CYS A 395 -5.26 -17.77 11.96
N SER A 396 -5.64 -18.98 12.36
CA SER A 396 -6.65 -19.78 11.65
C SER A 396 -8.09 -19.52 12.09
N ALA A 397 -8.30 -18.80 13.21
CA ALA A 397 -9.60 -18.69 13.88
C ALA A 397 -10.28 -20.06 14.12
N GLY A 398 -9.48 -21.11 14.36
CA GLY A 398 -9.93 -22.50 14.51
C GLY A 398 -10.39 -23.19 13.23
N CYS A 399 -10.23 -22.55 12.06
CA CYS A 399 -10.72 -23.04 10.77
C CYS A 399 -9.59 -23.62 9.91
N THR A 400 -9.73 -24.86 9.45
CA THR A 400 -8.81 -25.50 8.48
C THR A 400 -9.21 -25.18 7.03
N GLU A 401 -8.36 -25.51 6.05
CA GLU A 401 -8.65 -25.37 4.61
C GLU A 401 -9.90 -26.12 4.13
N ALA A 402 -10.43 -27.08 4.91
CA ALA A 402 -11.70 -27.74 4.64
C ALA A 402 -12.94 -26.88 5.00
N VAL A 403 -12.77 -25.86 5.86
CA VAL A 403 -13.86 -24.96 6.28
C VAL A 403 -14.18 -23.98 5.16
N ALA A 404 -15.47 -23.79 4.84
CA ALA A 404 -15.90 -22.83 3.82
C ALA A 404 -15.47 -21.39 4.15
N PHE A 405 -15.12 -20.61 3.13
CA PHE A 405 -14.64 -19.23 3.31
C PHE A 405 -15.60 -18.34 4.13
N ASP A 406 -16.91 -18.52 4.00
CA ASP A 406 -17.90 -17.74 4.77
C ASP A 406 -17.83 -18.01 6.28
N ALA A 407 -17.76 -19.28 6.68
CA ALA A 407 -17.62 -19.65 8.09
C ALA A 407 -16.27 -19.20 8.66
N PHE A 408 -15.20 -19.28 7.86
CA PHE A 408 -13.89 -18.76 8.22
C PHE A 408 -13.89 -17.22 8.39
N TYR A 409 -14.49 -16.47 7.46
CA TYR A 409 -14.57 -15.01 7.58
C TYR A 409 -15.41 -14.59 8.78
N GLN A 410 -16.51 -15.29 9.09
CA GLN A 410 -17.27 -15.07 10.32
C GLN A 410 -16.38 -15.28 11.57
N ALA A 411 -15.76 -16.45 11.71
CA ALA A 411 -14.89 -16.77 12.86
C ALA A 411 -13.70 -15.79 13.01
N ALA A 412 -13.06 -15.40 11.91
CA ALA A 412 -11.98 -14.43 11.92
C ALA A 412 -12.45 -13.02 12.34
N LEU A 413 -13.62 -12.58 11.88
CA LEU A 413 -14.22 -11.30 12.30
C LEU A 413 -14.58 -11.31 13.80
N ASP A 414 -15.06 -12.44 14.33
CA ASP A 414 -15.31 -12.62 15.77
C ASP A 414 -14.01 -12.58 16.60
N GLU A 415 -12.95 -13.24 16.14
CA GLU A 415 -11.66 -13.22 16.81
C GLU A 415 -11.01 -11.83 16.78
N ILE A 416 -11.11 -11.11 15.65
CA ILE A 416 -10.67 -9.72 15.52
C ILE A 416 -11.47 -8.83 16.48
N ALA A 417 -12.81 -8.94 16.51
CA ALA A 417 -13.64 -8.16 17.42
C ALA A 417 -13.27 -8.40 18.89
N ARG A 418 -12.94 -9.64 19.27
CA ARG A 418 -12.42 -9.98 20.60
C ARG A 418 -11.07 -9.29 20.88
N ARG A 419 -10.09 -9.44 19.98
CA ARG A 419 -8.75 -8.84 20.13
C ARG A 419 -8.79 -7.31 20.19
N VAL A 420 -9.67 -6.67 19.42
CA VAL A 420 -9.86 -5.20 19.43
C VAL A 420 -10.47 -4.70 20.75
N ARG A 421 -11.31 -5.50 21.41
CA ARG A 421 -11.78 -5.21 22.78
C ARG A 421 -10.66 -5.42 23.81
N GLU A 422 -9.94 -6.52 23.73
CA GLU A 422 -8.82 -6.85 24.64
C GLU A 422 -7.67 -5.85 24.57
N ALA A 423 -7.38 -5.28 23.39
CA ALA A 423 -6.35 -4.26 23.21
C ALA A 423 -6.74 -2.85 23.73
N ARG A 424 -7.92 -2.73 24.39
CA ARG A 424 -8.51 -1.49 24.89
C ARG A 424 -9.06 -1.59 26.33
N ALA A 425 -8.91 -2.77 26.95
CA ALA A 425 -9.14 -2.98 28.37
C ALA A 425 -7.83 -2.76 29.16
#